data_AF-A0A1A3QMM1-F1
#
_entry.id   AF-A0A1A3QMM1-F1
#
_cell.length_a   1.000
_cell.length_b   1.000
_cell.length_c   1.000
_cell.angle_alpha   90.00
_cell.angle_beta   90.00
_cell.angle_gamma   90.00
#
_symmetry.space_group_name_H-M   'P 1'
#
loop_
_entity.id
_entity.type
_entity.pdbx_description
1 polymer ?
#
loop_
_entity_poly.entity_id
_entity_poly.type
_entity_poly.pdbx_seq_one_letter_code
_entity_poly.pdbx_strand_id
1 'polypeptide(L)'
;MPRTNAAGWGLKRLLEATLNRDITIEQLRDACGVTKGRWYGGVGRANADDFPDAEEARRAAHAFGLSATWLQVELGLITLDDVREALDESRALDPFKVTTRQRVLQIPNPPEQPRG
;
A
#
# COMPACT_ATOMS: atom_id res chain seq x y z
N MET A 1 18.55 -5.70 15.13
CA MET A 1 17.81 -4.58 15.71
C MET A 1 16.49 -4.45 14.97
N PRO A 2 15.36 -4.20 15.65
CA PRO A 2 14.06 -4.00 15.01
C PRO A 2 14.10 -2.83 14.02
N ARG A 3 13.25 -2.86 13.00
CA ARG A 3 13.18 -1.79 12.00
C ARG A 3 12.75 -0.47 12.65
N THR A 4 13.40 0.60 12.22
CA THR A 4 13.15 1.96 12.70
C THR A 4 13.04 2.91 11.51
N ASN A 5 12.29 4.00 11.69
CA ASN A 5 12.20 5.06 10.69
C ASN A 5 13.50 5.89 10.63
N ALA A 6 13.54 6.88 9.74
CA ALA A 6 14.68 7.79 9.59
C ALA A 6 15.07 8.54 10.87
N ALA A 7 14.13 8.73 11.81
CA ALA A 7 14.36 9.34 13.12
C ALA A 7 14.80 8.35 14.21
N GLY A 8 15.00 7.07 13.86
CA GLY A 8 15.34 6.01 14.82
C GLY A 8 14.16 5.55 15.68
N TRP A 9 12.91 5.86 15.29
CA TRP A 9 11.72 5.43 15.99
C TRP A 9 11.24 4.08 15.48
N GLY A 10 11.05 3.14 16.41
CA GLY A 10 10.31 1.90 16.12
C GLY A 10 8.82 2.16 15.95
N LEU A 11 8.10 1.16 15.43
CA LEU A 11 6.67 1.26 15.09
C LEU A 11 5.80 1.90 16.19
N LYS A 12 5.94 1.46 17.45
CA LYS A 12 5.18 2.01 18.58
C LYS A 12 5.33 3.53 18.68
N ARG A 13 6.58 4.00 18.77
CA ARG A 13 6.90 5.40 19.01
C ARG A 13 6.51 6.26 17.80
N LEU A 14 6.67 5.74 16.59
CA LEU A 14 6.19 6.38 15.38
C LEU A 14 4.67 6.59 15.40
N LEU A 15 3.91 5.54 15.75
CA LEU A 15 2.45 5.63 15.83
C LEU A 15 2.00 6.59 16.94
N GLU A 16 2.65 6.57 18.10
CA GLU A 16 2.32 7.49 19.20
C GLU A 16 2.56 8.95 18.82
N ALA A 17 3.68 9.24 18.16
CA ALA A 17 3.99 10.57 17.64
C ALA A 17 2.99 11.01 16.57
N THR A 18 2.62 10.09 15.66
CA THR A 18 1.71 10.37 14.53
C THR A 18 0.29 10.63 15.01
N LEU A 19 -0.21 9.81 15.95
CA LEU A 19 -1.57 9.91 16.46
C LEU A 19 -1.70 10.88 17.64
N ASN A 20 -0.59 11.44 18.11
CA ASN A 20 -0.50 12.30 19.30
C ASN A 20 -1.23 11.68 20.51
N ARG A 21 -1.02 10.38 20.74
CA ARG A 21 -1.61 9.64 21.86
C ARG A 21 -0.74 8.46 22.25
N ASP A 22 -0.88 7.99 23.48
CA ASP A 22 -0.22 6.77 23.94
C ASP A 22 -0.88 5.52 23.35
N ILE A 23 -0.05 4.52 23.03
CA ILE A 23 -0.49 3.22 22.51
C ILE A 23 0.05 2.14 23.43
N THR A 24 -0.83 1.29 23.94
CA THR A 24 -0.40 0.18 24.78
C THR A 24 0.24 -0.93 23.96
N ILE A 25 1.07 -1.75 24.60
CA ILE A 25 1.68 -2.92 23.96
C ILE A 25 0.61 -3.90 23.46
N GLU A 26 -0.50 -4.03 24.20
CA GLU A 26 -1.65 -4.83 23.80
C GLU A 26 -2.30 -4.29 22.53
N GLN A 27 -2.55 -2.98 22.47
CA GLN A 27 -3.11 -2.34 21.28
C GLN A 27 -2.20 -2.52 20.06
N LEU A 28 -0.89 -2.33 20.24
CA LEU A 28 0.07 -2.53 19.15
C LEU A 28 0.11 -3.99 18.70
N ARG A 29 0.16 -4.94 19.63
CA ARG A 29 0.16 -6.38 19.35
C ARG A 29 -1.09 -6.78 18.57
N ASP A 30 -2.25 -6.36 19.06
CA ASP A 30 -3.55 -6.69 18.47
C ASP A 30 -3.67 -6.06 17.08
N ALA A 31 -3.18 -4.83 16.91
CA ALA A 31 -3.08 -4.14 15.63
C ALA A 31 -2.15 -4.85 14.64
N CYS A 32 -1.05 -5.47 15.10
CA CYS A 32 -0.18 -6.30 14.25
C CYS A 32 -0.79 -7.69 13.94
N GLY A 33 -1.90 -8.05 14.59
CA GLY A 33 -2.51 -9.38 14.46
C GLY A 33 -1.66 -10.51 15.06
N VAL A 34 -0.87 -10.21 16.10
CA VAL A 34 0.02 -11.16 16.75
C VAL A 34 -0.65 -11.69 18.02
N THR A 35 -0.61 -13.01 18.24
CA THR A 35 -1.16 -13.58 19.49
C THR A 35 -0.27 -13.26 20.69
N LYS A 36 -0.85 -13.22 21.90
CA LYS A 36 -0.10 -13.00 23.15
C LYS A 36 1.09 -13.95 23.30
N GLY A 37 0.93 -15.23 22.95
CA GLY A 37 2.00 -16.23 23.01
C GLY A 37 3.15 -15.98 22.02
N ARG A 38 2.84 -15.50 20.80
CA ARG A 38 3.86 -15.14 19.81
C ARG A 38 4.55 -13.81 20.17
N TRP A 39 3.83 -12.90 20.82
CA TRP A 39 4.37 -11.61 21.24
C TRP A 39 5.40 -11.76 22.38
N TYR A 40 5.06 -12.53 23.42
CA TYR A 40 5.88 -12.69 24.63
C TYR A 40 6.75 -13.97 24.66
N GLY A 41 6.75 -14.77 23.60
CA GLY A 41 7.53 -16.01 23.53
C GLY A 41 9.05 -15.80 23.54
N GLY A 42 9.81 -16.91 23.55
CA GLY A 42 11.28 -16.86 23.63
C GLY A 42 11.98 -16.10 22.49
N VAL A 43 11.35 -15.99 21.32
CA VAL A 43 11.77 -15.14 20.18
C VAL A 43 10.74 -14.02 19.96
N GLY A 44 10.24 -13.44 21.06
CA GLY A 44 9.04 -12.60 21.09
C GLY A 44 9.02 -11.57 19.97
N ARG A 45 7.90 -11.50 19.24
CA ARG A 45 7.80 -10.73 18.00
C ARG A 45 8.15 -9.25 18.18
N ALA A 46 7.90 -8.69 19.37
CA ALA A 46 8.25 -7.30 19.71
C ALA A 46 9.76 -7.00 19.62
N ASN A 47 10.62 -8.01 19.81
CA ASN A 47 12.08 -7.88 19.81
C ASN A 47 12.72 -8.48 18.55
N ALA A 48 11.91 -8.98 17.61
CA ALA A 48 12.45 -9.59 16.40
C ALA A 48 13.13 -8.53 15.53
N ASP A 49 14.27 -8.89 14.93
CA ASP A 49 15.06 -7.94 14.14
C ASP A 49 14.35 -7.49 12.86
N ASP A 50 13.44 -8.31 12.35
CA ASP A 50 12.63 -8.02 11.17
C ASP A 50 11.31 -7.31 11.52
N PHE A 51 11.03 -7.08 12.80
CA PHE A 51 9.77 -6.45 13.24
C PHE A 51 9.80 -4.93 13.05
N PRO A 52 8.68 -4.34 12.58
CA PRO A 52 7.54 -5.00 11.95
C PRO A 52 7.85 -5.44 10.51
N ASP A 53 7.21 -6.52 10.05
CA ASP A 53 7.18 -6.85 8.62
C ASP A 53 6.12 -6.04 7.84
N ALA A 54 6.06 -6.22 6.52
CA ALA A 54 5.13 -5.49 5.66
C ALA A 54 3.65 -5.75 5.97
N GLU A 55 3.29 -6.98 6.35
CA GLU A 55 1.91 -7.35 6.65
C GLU A 55 1.50 -6.87 8.04
N GLU A 56 2.40 -6.94 9.02
CA GLU A 56 2.21 -6.37 10.36
C GLU A 56 2.08 -4.86 10.31
N ALA A 57 2.93 -4.17 9.53
CA ALA A 57 2.80 -2.75 9.28
C ALA A 57 1.47 -2.41 8.60
N ARG A 58 1.05 -3.21 7.59
CA ARG A 58 -0.24 -3.01 6.91
C ARG A 58 -1.41 -3.12 7.89
N ARG A 59 -1.44 -4.15 8.73
CA ARG A 59 -2.51 -4.36 9.72
C ARG A 59 -2.49 -3.27 10.79
N ALA A 60 -1.31 -2.88 11.26
CA ALA A 60 -1.18 -1.81 12.24
C ALA A 60 -1.72 -0.50 11.68
N ALA A 61 -1.32 -0.12 10.46
CA ALA A 61 -1.86 1.07 9.80
C ALA A 61 -3.38 1.02 9.70
N HIS A 62 -3.94 -0.11 9.24
CA HIS A 62 -5.39 -0.29 9.13
C HIS A 62 -6.11 -0.15 10.49
N ALA A 63 -5.58 -0.78 11.55
CA ALA A 63 -6.17 -0.72 12.88
C ALA A 63 -6.14 0.70 13.49
N PHE A 64 -5.16 1.51 13.13
CA PHE A 64 -5.02 2.89 13.58
C PHE A 64 -5.62 3.92 12.61
N GLY A 65 -6.21 3.50 11.49
CA GLY A 65 -6.81 4.40 10.49
C GLY A 65 -5.79 5.19 9.67
N LEU A 66 -4.58 4.65 9.50
CA LEU A 66 -3.48 5.25 8.74
C LEU A 66 -3.31 4.56 7.38
N SER A 67 -2.66 5.24 6.45
CA SER A 67 -2.25 4.65 5.17
C SER A 67 -1.18 3.58 5.40
N ALA A 68 -1.45 2.35 4.97
CA ALA A 68 -0.49 1.25 5.01
C ALA A 68 0.77 1.58 4.19
N THR A 69 0.60 2.18 3.02
CA THR A 69 1.69 2.58 2.15
C THR A 69 2.59 3.61 2.82
N TRP A 70 2.01 4.64 3.44
CA TRP A 70 2.78 5.66 4.16
C TRP A 70 3.60 5.04 5.30
N LEU A 71 2.98 4.19 6.11
CA LEU A 71 3.65 3.54 7.23
C LEU A 71 4.78 2.60 6.78
N GLN A 72 4.58 1.88 5.67
CA GLN A 72 5.61 1.01 5.10
C GLN A 72 6.79 1.81 4.54
N VAL A 73 6.54 2.95 3.88
CA VAL A 73 7.62 3.86 3.43
C VAL A 73 8.38 4.44 4.61
N GLU A 74 7.67 4.91 5.63
CA GLU A 74 8.26 5.53 6.82
C GLU A 74 9.17 4.55 7.59
N LEU A 75 8.81 3.26 7.61
CA LEU A 75 9.60 2.18 8.22
C LEU A 75 10.68 1.59 7.29
N GLY A 76 10.81 2.11 6.07
CA GLY A 76 11.77 1.61 5.08
C GLY A 76 11.48 0.18 4.61
N LEU A 77 10.21 -0.25 4.68
CA LEU A 77 9.75 -1.56 4.18
C LEU A 77 9.59 -1.57 2.67
N ILE A 78 9.22 -0.43 2.10
CA ILE A 78 9.13 -0.15 0.67
C ILE A 78 9.66 1.25 0.41
N THR A 79 10.07 1.53 -0.83
CA THR A 79 10.51 2.85 -1.26
C THR A 79 9.38 3.60 -1.98
N LEU A 80 9.55 4.91 -2.16
CA LEU A 80 8.59 5.71 -2.94
C LEU A 80 8.58 5.29 -4.42
N ASP A 81 9.72 4.81 -4.93
CA ASP A 81 9.82 4.24 -6.28
C ASP A 81 9.02 2.95 -6.41
N ASP A 82 9.11 2.03 -5.43
CA ASP A 82 8.28 0.81 -5.42
C ASP A 82 6.77 1.13 -5.45
N VAL A 83 6.37 2.18 -4.73
CA VAL A 83 4.98 2.67 -4.73
C VAL A 83 4.59 3.24 -6.09
N ARG A 84 5.50 3.99 -6.73
CA ARG A 84 5.27 4.58 -8.05
C ARG A 84 5.15 3.50 -9.12
N GLU A 85 6.05 2.52 -9.12
CA GLU A 85 5.99 1.38 -10.04
C GLU A 85 4.67 0.60 -9.87
N ALA A 86 4.26 0.29 -8.64
CA ALA A 86 3.01 -0.41 -8.38
C ALA A 86 1.77 0.37 -8.88
N LEU A 87 1.77 1.70 -8.76
CA LEU A 87 0.70 2.55 -9.29
C LEU A 87 0.70 2.61 -10.82
N ASP A 88 1.88 2.70 -11.45
CA ASP A 88 2.01 2.71 -12.91
C ASP A 88 1.58 1.36 -13.52
N GLU A 89 1.94 0.23 -12.91
CA GLU A 89 1.45 -1.10 -13.29
C GLU A 89 -0.07 -1.22 -13.12
N SER A 90 -0.62 -0.73 -12.01
CA SER A 90 -2.08 -0.73 -11.77
C SER A 90 -2.82 0.10 -12.83
N ARG A 91 -2.21 1.20 -13.30
CA ARG A 91 -2.74 2.04 -14.37
C ARG A 91 -2.58 1.42 -15.76
N ALA A 92 -1.56 0.61 -15.99
CA ALA A 92 -1.37 -0.12 -17.24
C ALA A 92 -2.38 -1.26 -17.41
N LEU A 93 -2.86 -1.83 -16.30
CA LEU A 93 -3.88 -2.88 -16.27
C LEU A 93 -5.33 -2.36 -16.41
N ASP A 94 -5.53 -1.06 -16.62
CA ASP A 94 -6.84 -0.42 -16.71
C ASP A 94 -7.60 -0.91 -17.98
N PRO A 95 -8.58 -1.82 -17.85
CA PRO A 95 -9.20 -2.52 -18.98
C PRO A 95 -10.01 -1.59 -19.89
N PHE A 96 -10.30 -0.36 -19.44
CA PHE A 96 -11.05 0.64 -20.17
C PHE A 96 -10.26 1.31 -21.32
N LYS A 97 -8.94 1.09 -21.44
CA LYS A 97 -8.12 1.63 -22.52
C LYS A 97 -8.05 0.74 -23.77
N VAL A 98 -8.65 -0.46 -23.77
CA VAL A 98 -8.45 -1.48 -24.83
C VAL A 98 -9.44 -1.40 -26.00
N THR A 99 -10.51 -0.58 -25.99
CA THR A 99 -11.47 -0.58 -27.12
C THR A 99 -11.85 0.81 -27.63
N THR A 100 -11.02 1.44 -28.48
CA THR A 100 -11.52 2.46 -29.43
C THR A 100 -10.65 2.60 -30.69
N ARG A 101 -10.53 1.53 -31.49
CA ARG A 101 -10.20 1.57 -32.93
C ARG A 101 -10.87 0.32 -33.52
N GLN A 102 -11.77 0.29 -34.51
CA GLN A 102 -12.15 1.18 -35.59
C GLN A 102 -13.68 1.05 -35.83
N ARG A 103 -14.37 2.16 -35.98
CA ARG A 103 -15.59 2.21 -36.79
C ARG A 103 -15.54 3.47 -37.66
N VAL A 104 -14.58 3.48 -38.58
CA VAL A 104 -14.69 4.37 -39.74
C VAL A 104 -15.77 3.75 -40.61
N LEU A 105 -16.98 4.28 -40.47
CA LEU A 105 -18.09 4.07 -41.38
C LEU A 105 -17.59 4.37 -42.79
N GLN A 106 -17.47 3.32 -43.61
CA GLN A 106 -17.42 3.47 -45.07
C GLN A 106 -18.77 4.06 -45.49
N ILE A 107 -18.79 5.36 -45.75
CA ILE A 107 -19.88 6.02 -46.47
C ILE A 107 -19.52 5.87 -47.95
N PRO A 108 -20.22 5.05 -48.76
CA PRO A 108 -20.04 5.10 -50.20
C PRO A 108 -20.65 6.40 -50.72
N ASN A 109 -19.82 7.24 -51.33
CA ASN A 109 -20.24 8.44 -52.06
C ASN A 109 -20.87 8.01 -53.40
N PRO A 110 -22.10 8.41 -53.77
CA PRO A 110 -22.64 8.13 -55.10
C PRO A 110 -22.25 9.23 -56.10
N PRO A 111 -21.64 8.93 -57.26
CA PRO A 111 -21.54 9.91 -58.34
C PRO A 111 -22.71 9.79 -59.34
N GLU A 112 -23.34 10.95 -59.54
CA GLU A 112 -24.03 11.48 -60.73
C GLU A 112 -25.13 10.67 -61.44
N GLN A 113 -26.35 11.23 -61.39
CA GLN A 113 -27.44 10.93 -62.33
C GLN A 113 -27.17 11.57 -63.70
N PRO A 114 -27.37 10.86 -64.83
CA PRO A 114 -27.37 11.50 -66.13
C PRO A 114 -28.71 12.23 -66.35
N ARG A 115 -28.64 13.50 -66.75
CA ARG A 115 -29.79 14.22 -67.31
C ARG A 115 -30.05 13.68 -68.72
N GLY A 116 -31.26 13.15 -68.94
CA GLY A 116 -31.81 12.78 -70.23
C GLY A 116 -33.31 13.02 -70.22
#